data_AF-A0A0F9ASY8-F1
#
_entry.id   AF-A0A0F9ASY8-F1
#
_cell.length_a   1.000
_cell.length_b   1.000
_cell.length_c   1.000
_cell.angle_alpha   90.00
_cell.angle_beta   90.00
_cell.angle_gamma   90.00
#
_symmetry.space_group_name_H-M   'P 1'
#
loop_
_entity.id
_entity.type
_entity.pdbx_description
1 polymer ?
#
loop_
_entity_poly.entity_id
_entity_poly.type
_entity_poly.pdbx_seq_one_letter_code
_entity_poly.pdbx_strand_id
1 'polypeptide(L)'
;STAVDDGGTAEGIVGSPGSPLTHEQRVAIAQEIRDAQLQRQWRAGDVANAWEEELNEDFWNRYANEFGYTYPSLRNVMRVCSKIPSERRHPEVSFALHNVMVGFDIETRDAWLERAHDEEWPVKRLREELVEAGLLTKRPKIKRWTLDDLWKLFEEWHEKEECEDCHAVDDFFRWLGEQG
;
A
#
# COMPACT_ATOMS: atom_id res chain seq x y z
N SER A 1 21.84 2.85 -64.75
CA SER A 1 22.76 2.52 -63.65
C SER A 1 22.02 2.77 -62.36
N THR A 2 21.82 1.74 -61.57
CA THR A 2 21.01 1.65 -60.35
C THR A 2 21.62 2.50 -59.22
N ALA A 3 20.81 3.37 -58.62
CA ALA A 3 21.11 3.99 -57.33
C ALA A 3 20.39 3.21 -56.23
N VAL A 4 21.14 2.97 -55.18
CA VAL A 4 20.91 2.06 -54.05
C VAL A 4 19.92 2.70 -53.07
N ASP A 5 18.96 1.88 -52.64
CA ASP A 5 18.06 2.11 -51.52
C ASP A 5 18.83 1.77 -50.24
N ASP A 6 19.00 2.73 -49.33
CA ASP A 6 19.74 2.52 -48.09
C ASP A 6 19.01 3.13 -46.88
N GLY A 7 18.52 2.21 -46.04
CA GLY A 7 18.37 2.28 -44.58
C GLY A 7 18.09 3.62 -43.90
N GLY A 8 16.82 3.96 -43.75
CA GLY A 8 16.35 4.89 -42.71
C GLY A 8 16.31 4.21 -41.34
N THR A 9 17.47 4.12 -40.69
CA THR A 9 17.61 3.66 -39.29
C THR A 9 17.03 4.71 -38.34
N ALA A 10 16.14 4.30 -37.45
CA ALA A 10 15.49 5.13 -36.44
C ALA A 10 16.54 5.78 -35.51
N GLU A 11 16.78 7.07 -35.70
CA GLU A 11 17.63 7.89 -34.85
C GLU A 11 16.97 8.12 -33.48
N GLY A 12 17.79 7.96 -32.44
CA GLY A 12 17.41 8.01 -31.04
C GLY A 12 16.88 9.38 -30.60
N ILE A 13 15.89 9.33 -29.72
CA ILE A 13 15.31 10.47 -29.02
C ILE A 13 16.29 10.92 -27.92
N VAL A 14 17.33 11.66 -28.30
CA VAL A 14 18.11 12.47 -27.37
C VAL A 14 18.12 13.88 -27.93
N GLY A 15 17.10 14.66 -27.59
CA GLY A 15 17.01 16.06 -27.98
C GLY A 15 18.24 16.83 -27.52
N SER A 16 18.77 17.71 -28.38
CA SER A 16 19.87 18.62 -28.03
C SER A 16 19.56 19.37 -26.73
N PRO A 17 20.54 19.49 -25.81
CA PRO A 17 20.37 20.23 -24.57
C PRO A 17 20.17 21.72 -24.90
N GLY A 18 18.91 22.20 -24.84
CA GLY A 18 18.58 23.61 -25.05
C GLY A 18 17.23 23.89 -25.73
N SER A 19 16.64 22.91 -26.42
CA SER A 19 15.30 23.09 -27.00
C SER A 19 14.20 22.83 -25.96
N PRO A 20 13.18 23.68 -25.84
CA PRO A 20 12.06 23.43 -24.92
C PRO A 20 11.29 22.18 -25.34
N LEU A 21 11.00 21.31 -24.37
CA LEU A 21 10.23 20.08 -24.60
C LEU A 21 8.86 20.39 -25.21
N THR A 22 8.46 19.62 -26.22
CA THR A 22 7.11 19.68 -26.81
C THR A 22 6.06 19.20 -25.79
N HIS A 23 4.78 19.51 -26.03
CA HIS A 23 3.69 19.02 -25.18
C HIS A 23 3.67 17.48 -25.12
N GLU A 24 3.77 16.81 -26.27
CA GLU A 24 3.79 15.35 -26.37
C GLU A 24 4.95 14.74 -25.59
N GLN A 25 6.16 15.31 -25.68
CA GLN A 25 7.32 14.85 -24.90
C GLN A 25 7.09 14.99 -23.39
N ARG A 26 6.49 16.10 -22.94
CA ARG A 26 6.17 16.31 -21.51
C ARG A 26 5.14 15.29 -21.03
N VAL A 27 4.13 14.99 -21.84
CA VAL A 27 3.12 13.99 -21.52
C VAL A 27 3.75 12.60 -21.45
N ALA A 28 4.59 12.22 -22.41
CA ALA A 28 5.30 10.93 -22.41
C ALA A 28 6.17 10.76 -21.15
N ILE A 29 6.96 11.78 -20.80
CA ILE A 29 7.77 11.77 -19.57
C ILE A 29 6.88 11.62 -18.32
N ALA A 30 5.76 12.34 -18.26
CA ALA A 30 4.84 12.24 -17.13
C ALA A 30 4.22 10.83 -17.01
N GLN A 31 3.90 10.19 -18.13
CA GLN A 31 3.40 8.81 -18.19
C GLN A 31 4.47 7.81 -17.73
N GLU A 32 5.72 7.93 -18.20
CA GLU A 32 6.83 7.07 -17.75
C GLU A 32 7.05 7.17 -16.23
N ILE A 33 7.00 8.37 -15.67
CA ILE A 33 7.11 8.58 -14.21
C ILE A 33 5.94 7.90 -13.48
N ARG A 34 4.71 8.06 -13.99
CA ARG A 34 3.53 7.42 -13.41
C ARG A 34 3.67 5.89 -13.42
N ASP A 35 4.04 5.32 -14.56
CA ASP A 35 4.18 3.87 -14.72
C ASP A 35 5.28 3.32 -13.81
N ALA A 36 6.41 4.03 -13.70
CA ALA A 36 7.46 3.68 -12.75
C ALA A 36 6.96 3.67 -11.30
N GLN A 37 6.14 4.65 -10.91
CA GLN A 37 5.54 4.70 -9.57
C GLN A 37 4.57 3.52 -9.33
N LEU A 38 3.73 3.20 -10.33
CA LEU A 38 2.79 2.08 -10.24
C LEU A 38 3.51 0.73 -10.13
N GLN A 39 4.64 0.57 -10.82
CA GLN A 39 5.37 -0.70 -10.89
C GLN A 39 6.42 -0.89 -9.79
N ARG A 40 6.84 0.18 -9.10
CA ARG A 40 7.93 0.14 -8.10
C ARG A 40 7.73 -0.95 -7.05
N GLN A 41 6.53 -1.03 -6.46
CA GLN A 41 6.27 -1.97 -5.37
C GLN A 41 6.21 -3.42 -5.87
N TRP A 42 5.67 -3.65 -7.07
CA TRP A 42 5.67 -4.98 -7.70
C TRP A 42 7.08 -5.48 -7.93
N ARG A 43 7.93 -4.66 -8.55
CA ARG A 43 9.34 -5.02 -8.77
C ARG A 43 10.07 -5.30 -7.47
N ALA A 44 9.89 -4.44 -6.46
CA ALA A 44 10.50 -4.63 -5.16
C ALA A 44 10.07 -5.95 -4.51
N GLY A 45 8.77 -6.25 -4.50
CA GLY A 45 8.26 -7.48 -3.89
C GLY A 45 8.62 -8.75 -4.64
N ASP A 46 8.62 -8.73 -5.97
CA ASP A 46 8.99 -9.90 -6.78
C ASP A 46 10.46 -10.25 -6.60
N VAL A 47 11.35 -9.25 -6.70
CA VAL A 47 12.79 -9.46 -6.50
C VAL A 47 13.06 -9.89 -5.06
N ALA A 48 12.42 -9.26 -4.08
CA ALA A 48 12.58 -9.64 -2.67
C ALA A 48 12.11 -11.07 -2.41
N ASN A 49 10.98 -11.51 -2.97
CA ASN A 49 10.51 -12.89 -2.85
C ASN A 49 11.50 -13.88 -3.49
N ALA A 50 12.00 -13.57 -4.70
CA ALA A 50 12.98 -14.43 -5.37
C ALA A 50 14.30 -14.54 -4.59
N TRP A 51 14.78 -13.42 -4.03
CA TRP A 51 16.00 -13.40 -3.22
C TRP A 51 15.81 -14.04 -1.85
N GLU A 52 14.64 -13.92 -1.23
CA GLU A 52 14.33 -14.66 0.01
C GLU A 52 14.32 -16.16 -0.23
N GLU A 53 13.76 -16.63 -1.35
CA GLU A 53 13.79 -18.05 -1.73
C GLU A 53 15.22 -18.57 -1.98
N GLU A 54 16.07 -17.77 -2.63
CA GLU A 54 17.46 -18.13 -2.93
C GLU A 54 18.40 -18.03 -1.72
N LEU A 55 18.27 -16.97 -0.91
CA LEU A 55 19.26 -16.58 0.11
C LEU A 55 18.77 -16.79 1.55
N ASN A 56 17.47 -17.01 1.76
CA ASN A 56 16.85 -17.22 3.07
C ASN A 56 17.24 -16.12 4.09
N GLU A 57 17.86 -16.46 5.22
CA GLU A 57 18.21 -15.50 6.28
C GLU A 57 19.20 -14.42 5.82
N ASP A 58 20.06 -14.72 4.84
CA ASP A 58 21.03 -13.75 4.32
C ASP A 58 20.35 -12.59 3.59
N PHE A 59 19.16 -12.81 3.00
CA PHE A 59 18.37 -11.75 2.37
C PHE A 59 18.03 -10.64 3.38
N TRP A 60 17.50 -11.02 4.54
CA TRP A 60 17.06 -10.08 5.57
C TRP A 60 18.25 -9.35 6.22
N ASN A 61 19.37 -10.05 6.42
CA ASN A 61 20.54 -9.47 7.08
C ASN A 61 21.35 -8.53 6.18
N ARG A 62 21.40 -8.78 4.87
CA ARG A 62 22.33 -8.09 3.96
C ARG A 62 21.65 -7.17 2.95
N TYR A 63 20.46 -7.52 2.48
CA TYR A 63 19.89 -6.90 1.27
C TYR A 63 18.56 -6.19 1.49
N ALA A 64 17.76 -6.58 2.49
CA ALA A 64 16.43 -6.01 2.70
C ALA A 64 16.41 -4.47 2.82
N ASN A 65 17.43 -3.87 3.42
CA ASN A 65 17.53 -2.41 3.59
C ASN A 65 17.76 -1.66 2.27
N GLU A 66 18.33 -2.31 1.25
CA GLU A 66 18.64 -1.69 -0.05
C GLU A 66 17.37 -1.38 -0.87
N PHE A 67 16.24 -2.01 -0.54
CA PHE A 67 14.96 -1.75 -1.21
C PHE A 67 14.33 -0.41 -0.79
N GLY A 68 14.86 0.25 0.26
CA GLY A 68 14.34 1.53 0.75
C GLY A 68 12.98 1.42 1.44
N TYR A 69 12.67 0.25 2.01
CA TYR A 69 11.47 0.00 2.81
C TYR A 69 11.84 -0.37 4.25
N THR A 70 10.96 -0.07 5.20
CA THR A 70 11.05 -0.65 6.55
C THR A 70 10.71 -2.14 6.50
N TYR A 71 11.21 -2.92 7.45
CA TYR A 71 10.92 -4.36 7.55
C TYR A 71 9.41 -4.68 7.44
N PRO A 72 8.49 -4.04 8.22
CA PRO A 72 7.06 -4.31 8.09
C PRO A 72 6.49 -3.96 6.72
N SER A 73 7.03 -2.92 6.08
CA SER A 73 6.56 -2.47 4.76
C SER A 73 7.00 -3.45 3.67
N LEU A 74 8.28 -3.84 3.66
CA LEU A 74 8.81 -4.80 2.69
C LEU A 74 8.10 -6.15 2.80
N ARG A 75 7.91 -6.64 4.03
CA ARG A 75 7.18 -7.90 4.29
C ARG A 75 5.75 -7.85 3.78
N ASN A 76 5.04 -6.72 3.93
CA ASN A 76 3.72 -6.57 3.34
C ASN A 76 3.77 -6.57 1.81
N VAL A 77 4.74 -5.89 1.21
CA VAL A 77 4.90 -5.84 -0.24
C VAL A 77 5.17 -7.24 -0.82
N MET A 78 6.12 -7.97 -0.23
CA MET A 78 6.43 -9.37 -0.56
C MET A 78 5.18 -10.27 -0.49
N ARG A 79 4.41 -10.18 0.61
CA ARG A 79 3.17 -10.93 0.81
C ARG A 79 2.12 -10.65 -0.27
N VAL A 80 1.96 -9.40 -0.70
CA VAL A 80 1.00 -9.06 -1.76
C VAL A 80 1.46 -9.67 -3.09
N CYS A 81 2.75 -9.54 -3.42
CA CYS A 81 3.33 -10.05 -4.65
C CYS A 81 3.24 -11.58 -4.76
N SER A 82 3.40 -12.30 -3.65
CA SER A 82 3.24 -13.76 -3.64
C SER A 82 1.78 -14.22 -3.74
N LYS A 83 0.81 -13.37 -3.39
CA LYS A 83 -0.63 -13.67 -3.49
C LYS A 83 -1.26 -13.26 -4.82
N ILE A 84 -0.63 -12.33 -5.54
CA ILE A 84 -1.12 -11.79 -6.81
C ILE A 84 -0.02 -12.00 -7.86
N PRO A 85 -0.10 -13.09 -8.64
CA PRO A 85 0.92 -13.43 -9.63
C PRO A 85 0.93 -12.39 -10.77
N SER A 86 2.03 -12.33 -11.51
CA SER A 86 2.31 -11.23 -12.45
C SER A 86 1.24 -11.09 -13.54
N GLU A 87 0.66 -12.21 -13.97
CA GLU A 87 -0.33 -12.31 -15.04
C GLU A 87 -1.73 -11.83 -14.61
N ARG A 88 -1.92 -11.59 -13.31
CA ARG A 88 -3.19 -11.17 -12.69
C ARG A 88 -3.13 -9.77 -12.09
N ARG A 89 -2.08 -9.02 -12.43
CA ARG A 89 -1.93 -7.63 -11.99
C ARG A 89 -2.50 -6.73 -13.05
N HIS A 90 -3.25 -5.73 -12.61
CA HIS A 90 -3.81 -4.68 -13.44
C HIS A 90 -2.79 -3.55 -13.54
N PRO A 91 -1.99 -3.42 -14.63
CA PRO A 91 -0.93 -2.41 -14.73
C PRO A 91 -1.45 -0.96 -14.60
N GLU A 92 -2.72 -0.75 -14.93
CA GLU A 92 -3.41 0.53 -14.92
C GLU A 92 -3.84 1.00 -13.51
N VAL A 93 -3.86 0.11 -12.51
CA VAL A 93 -4.24 0.43 -11.13
C VAL A 93 -3.08 0.35 -10.15
N SER A 94 -3.14 1.16 -9.10
CA SER A 94 -2.08 1.21 -8.09
C SER A 94 -1.95 -0.09 -7.30
N PHE A 95 -0.73 -0.38 -6.84
CA PHE A 95 -0.45 -1.46 -5.90
C PHE A 95 -1.30 -1.37 -4.63
N ALA A 96 -1.64 -0.16 -4.18
CA ALA A 96 -2.42 0.04 -2.97
C ALA A 96 -3.87 -0.47 -3.12
N LEU A 97 -4.46 -0.37 -4.32
CA LEU A 97 -5.78 -0.95 -4.61
C LEU A 97 -5.70 -2.49 -4.56
N HIS A 98 -4.70 -3.08 -5.22
CA HIS A 98 -4.44 -4.52 -5.15
C HIS A 98 -4.25 -5.01 -3.71
N ASN A 99 -3.54 -4.26 -2.87
CA ASN A 99 -3.31 -4.62 -1.47
C ASN A 99 -4.61 -4.72 -0.67
N VAL A 100 -5.63 -3.90 -0.96
CA VAL A 100 -6.96 -4.02 -0.35
C VAL A 100 -7.65 -5.31 -0.76
N MET A 101 -7.45 -5.72 -2.01
CA MET A 101 -8.07 -6.92 -2.58
C MET A 101 -7.33 -8.22 -2.26
N VAL A 102 -6.27 -8.17 -1.46
CA VAL A 102 -5.57 -9.41 -1.04
C VAL A 102 -6.48 -10.23 -0.13
N GLY A 103 -6.76 -11.46 -0.55
CA GLY A 103 -7.60 -12.41 0.19
C GLY A 103 -8.98 -12.61 -0.44
N PHE A 104 -9.37 -11.78 -1.40
CA PHE A 104 -10.53 -12.04 -2.25
C PHE A 104 -10.19 -13.09 -3.32
N ASP A 105 -11.21 -13.81 -3.79
CA ASP A 105 -11.09 -14.68 -4.96
C ASP A 105 -10.75 -13.86 -6.21
N ILE A 106 -10.37 -14.57 -7.28
CA ILE A 106 -9.85 -13.95 -8.51
C ILE A 106 -10.94 -13.14 -9.22
N GLU A 107 -12.15 -13.69 -9.35
CA GLU A 107 -13.23 -13.04 -10.11
C GLU A 107 -13.70 -11.77 -9.39
N THR A 108 -13.90 -11.84 -8.08
CA THR A 108 -14.24 -10.67 -7.27
C THR A 108 -13.15 -9.60 -7.39
N ARG A 109 -11.88 -10.00 -7.28
CA ARG A 109 -10.76 -9.05 -7.37
C ARG A 109 -10.73 -8.33 -8.71
N ASP A 110 -10.75 -9.06 -9.81
CA ASP A 110 -10.60 -8.50 -11.15
C ASP A 110 -11.76 -7.53 -11.44
N ALA A 111 -13.01 -7.91 -11.12
CA ALA A 111 -14.17 -7.06 -11.31
C ALA A 111 -14.11 -5.74 -10.51
N TRP A 112 -13.63 -5.78 -9.27
CA TRP A 112 -13.51 -4.58 -8.43
C TRP A 112 -12.32 -3.70 -8.85
N LEU A 113 -11.22 -4.29 -9.33
CA LEU A 113 -10.08 -3.52 -9.83
C LEU A 113 -10.38 -2.86 -11.17
N GLU A 114 -11.06 -3.55 -12.08
CA GLU A 114 -11.55 -2.99 -13.34
C GLU A 114 -12.50 -1.81 -13.07
N ARG A 115 -13.51 -2.00 -12.21
CA ARG A 115 -14.40 -0.91 -11.83
C ARG A 115 -13.66 0.26 -11.17
N ALA A 116 -12.68 -0.02 -10.30
CA ALA A 116 -11.87 1.02 -9.68
C ALA A 116 -10.98 1.77 -10.69
N HIS A 117 -10.56 1.11 -11.77
CA HIS A 117 -9.84 1.74 -12.87
C HIS A 117 -10.75 2.69 -13.64
N ASP A 118 -11.89 2.18 -14.13
CA ASP A 118 -12.82 2.91 -14.98
C ASP A 118 -13.39 4.17 -14.31
N GLU A 119 -13.64 4.08 -13.01
CA GLU A 119 -14.17 5.19 -12.20
C GLU A 119 -13.06 6.01 -11.49
N GLU A 120 -11.78 5.73 -11.77
CA GLU A 120 -10.61 6.39 -11.19
C GLU A 120 -10.60 6.44 -9.64
N TRP A 121 -10.99 5.35 -9.00
CA TRP A 121 -11.20 5.33 -7.56
C TRP A 121 -9.89 5.46 -6.75
N PRO A 122 -9.87 6.32 -5.71
CA PRO A 122 -8.87 6.23 -4.67
C PRO A 122 -9.12 5.01 -3.77
N VAL A 123 -8.08 4.52 -3.08
CA VAL A 123 -8.15 3.37 -2.15
C VAL A 123 -9.26 3.51 -1.10
N LYS A 124 -9.50 4.73 -0.63
CA LYS A 124 -10.57 5.01 0.33
C LYS A 124 -11.95 4.67 -0.24
N ARG A 125 -12.22 5.07 -1.50
CA ARG A 125 -13.49 4.83 -2.17
C ARG A 125 -13.72 3.34 -2.38
N LEU A 126 -12.71 2.60 -2.85
CA LEU A 126 -12.79 1.14 -2.98
C LEU A 126 -13.19 0.47 -1.66
N ARG A 127 -12.58 0.87 -0.53
CA ARG A 127 -12.93 0.31 0.79
C ARG A 127 -14.36 0.61 1.20
N GLU A 128 -14.87 1.80 0.89
CA GLU A 128 -16.26 2.18 1.19
C GLU A 128 -17.24 1.32 0.39
N GLU A 129 -17.00 1.15 -0.90
CA GLU A 129 -17.84 0.32 -1.77
C GLU A 129 -17.82 -1.16 -1.37
N LEU A 130 -16.65 -1.70 -0.98
CA LEU A 130 -16.57 -3.06 -0.46
C LEU A 130 -17.34 -3.24 0.85
N VAL A 131 -17.41 -2.21 1.69
CA VAL A 131 -18.23 -2.24 2.91
C VAL A 131 -19.72 -2.20 2.56
N GLU A 132 -20.11 -1.36 1.61
CA GLU A 132 -21.49 -1.27 1.12
C GLU A 132 -21.96 -2.59 0.47
N ALA A 133 -21.07 -3.26 -0.26
CA ALA A 133 -21.32 -4.59 -0.83
C ALA A 133 -21.32 -5.73 0.22
N GLY A 134 -21.05 -5.44 1.50
CA GLY A 134 -20.96 -6.44 2.56
C GLY A 134 -19.72 -7.35 2.50
N LEU A 135 -18.74 -7.01 1.65
CA LEU A 135 -17.51 -7.76 1.43
C LEU A 135 -16.41 -7.40 2.44
N LEU A 136 -16.47 -6.20 3.01
CA LEU A 136 -15.62 -5.79 4.12
C LEU A 136 -16.46 -5.36 5.32
N THR A 137 -15.99 -5.69 6.51
CA THR A 137 -16.58 -5.16 7.74
C THR A 137 -16.05 -3.76 8.00
N LYS A 138 -16.94 -2.84 8.40
CA LYS A 138 -16.54 -1.50 8.83
C LYS A 138 -15.71 -1.64 10.09
N ARG A 139 -14.43 -1.25 10.05
CA ARG A 139 -13.62 -1.20 11.26
C ARG A 139 -14.30 -0.28 12.28
N PRO A 140 -14.54 -0.73 13.52
CA PRO A 140 -15.06 0.13 14.55
C PRO A 140 -14.09 1.28 14.76
N LYS A 141 -14.60 2.51 14.86
CA LYS A 141 -13.78 3.65 15.25
C LYS A 141 -13.44 3.47 16.73
N ILE A 142 -12.24 2.98 17.02
CA ILE A 142 -11.73 2.92 18.38
C ILE A 142 -11.45 4.37 18.79
N LYS A 143 -12.24 4.88 19.73
CA LYS A 143 -11.95 6.18 20.36
C LYS A 143 -10.60 6.05 21.09
N ARG A 144 -9.65 6.93 20.77
CA ARG A 144 -8.46 7.09 21.60
C ARG A 144 -8.88 7.89 22.82
N TRP A 145 -8.87 7.24 23.97
CA TRP A 145 -9.14 7.88 25.24
C TRP A 145 -7.84 8.42 25.81
N THR A 146 -7.84 9.66 26.30
CA THR A 146 -6.75 10.14 27.15
C THR A 146 -6.87 9.51 28.54
N LEU A 147 -5.79 9.53 29.33
CA LEU A 147 -5.87 9.06 30.71
C LEU A 147 -6.92 9.84 31.50
N ASP A 148 -6.99 11.15 31.32
CA ASP A 148 -8.01 11.99 31.96
C ASP A 148 -9.44 11.61 31.53
N ASP A 149 -9.65 11.28 30.25
CA ASP A 149 -10.96 10.83 29.79
C ASP A 149 -11.33 9.45 30.38
N LEU A 150 -10.34 8.56 30.53
CA LEU A 150 -10.55 7.27 31.18
C LEU A 150 -10.84 7.44 32.68
N TRP A 151 -10.17 8.39 33.33
CA TRP A 151 -10.35 8.67 34.75
C TRP A 151 -11.73 9.22 35.05
N LYS A 152 -12.20 10.18 34.24
CA LYS A 152 -13.58 10.70 34.35
C LYS A 152 -14.62 9.62 34.14
N LEU A 153 -14.43 8.73 33.16
CA LEU A 153 -15.32 7.60 32.95
C LEU A 153 -15.33 6.64 34.14
N PHE A 154 -14.17 6.40 34.75
CA PHE A 154 -14.05 5.56 35.92
C PHE A 154 -14.74 6.18 37.13
N GLU A 155 -14.54 7.47 37.39
CA GLU A 155 -15.24 8.21 38.46
C GLU A 155 -16.76 8.16 38.26
N GLU A 156 -17.24 8.41 37.03
CA GLU A 156 -18.67 8.32 36.68
C GLU A 156 -19.26 6.91 36.84
N TRP A 157 -18.46 5.86 36.64
CA TRP A 157 -18.86 4.47 36.85
C TRP A 157 -18.87 4.11 38.34
N HIS A 158 -17.82 4.49 39.07
CA HIS A 158 -17.66 4.28 40.50
C HIS A 158 -18.74 5.02 41.33
N GLU A 159 -19.20 6.18 40.88
CA GLU A 159 -20.30 6.89 41.54
C GLU A 159 -21.66 6.21 41.32
N LYS A 160 -21.82 5.45 40.22
CA LYS A 160 -23.09 4.81 39.85
C LYS A 160 -23.24 3.37 40.32
N GLU A 161 -22.14 2.64 40.41
CA GLU A 161 -22.13 1.28 40.98
C GLU A 161 -21.53 1.36 42.39
N GLU A 162 -22.29 0.98 43.42
CA GLU A 162 -21.75 0.74 44.77
C GLU A 162 -20.79 -0.46 44.71
N CYS A 163 -19.59 -0.21 44.18
CA CYS A 163 -18.54 -1.20 44.03
C CYS A 163 -17.74 -1.25 45.34
N GLU A 164 -17.91 -2.31 46.12
CA GLU A 164 -17.24 -2.47 47.42
C GLU A 164 -15.71 -2.77 47.31
N ASP A 165 -15.18 -3.01 46.11
CA ASP A 165 -13.79 -3.49 45.93
C ASP A 165 -13.08 -2.89 44.69
N CYS A 166 -13.28 -1.58 44.48
CA CYS A 166 -12.72 -0.77 43.40
C CYS A 166 -11.21 -0.46 43.52
N HIS A 167 -10.58 -0.77 44.65
CA HIS A 167 -9.19 -0.41 44.95
C HIS A 167 -8.17 -0.94 43.92
N ALA A 168 -8.41 -2.13 43.35
CA ALA A 168 -7.54 -2.70 42.33
C ALA A 168 -7.57 -1.92 41.00
N VAL A 169 -8.72 -1.31 40.66
CA VAL A 169 -8.86 -0.51 39.45
C VAL A 169 -8.22 0.87 39.66
N ASP A 170 -8.40 1.45 40.85
CA ASP A 170 -7.74 2.70 41.23
C ASP A 170 -6.21 2.60 41.15
N ASP A 171 -5.66 1.53 41.75
CA ASP A 171 -4.22 1.30 41.75
C ASP A 171 -3.67 1.03 40.35
N PHE A 172 -4.44 0.34 39.49
CA PHE A 172 -4.07 0.11 38.09
C PHE A 172 -3.92 1.42 37.32
N PHE A 173 -4.90 2.33 37.42
CA PHE A 173 -4.84 3.60 36.70
C PHE A 173 -3.80 4.56 37.28
N ARG A 174 -3.59 4.57 38.61
CA ARG A 174 -2.49 5.32 39.23
C ARG A 174 -1.15 4.84 38.70
N TRP A 175 -0.92 3.53 38.69
CA TRP A 175 0.28 2.91 38.11
C TRP A 175 0.44 3.27 36.62
N LEU A 176 -0.65 3.29 35.85
CA LEU A 176 -0.61 3.61 34.42
C LEU A 176 -0.25 5.07 34.14
N GLY A 177 -0.65 5.99 35.01
CA GLY A 177 -0.21 7.39 34.99
C GLY A 177 1.27 7.58 35.31
N GLU A 178 1.87 6.70 36.13
CA GLU A 178 3.30 6.71 36.44
C GLU A 178 4.20 6.17 35.31
N GLN A 179 3.62 5.52 34.28
CA GLN A 179 4.36 5.03 33.11
C GLN A 179 4.57 6.11 32.02
N GLY A 180 4.00 7.31 32.20
CA GLY A 180 4.02 8.42 31.25
C GLY A 180 5.25 9.31 31.35
#